data_AF-A0A850KNQ9-F1
#
_entry.id   AF-A0A850KNQ9-F1
#
_cell.length_a   1.000
_cell.length_b   1.000
_cell.length_c   1.000
_cell.angle_alpha   90.00
_cell.angle_beta   90.00
_cell.angle_gamma   90.00
#
_symmetry.space_group_name_H-M   'P 1'
#
loop_
_entity.id
_entity.type
_entity.pdbx_description
1 polymer ?
#
loop_
_entity_poly.entity_id
_entity_poly.type
_entity_poly.pdbx_seq_one_letter_code
_entity_poly.pdbx_strand_id
1 'polypeptide(L)'
;MTQIRDIILFRKMIAPAALQFLFWAGVGGCFYGGYVLWVLDVWAWPFPVILGPILLRVATEFALVTFRIHEQLVQISNQMPKSPKNQ
;
A
#
# COMPACT_ATOMS: atom_id res chain seq x y z
N MET A 1 -16.88 10.91 16.67
CA MET A 1 -15.46 10.50 16.82
C MET A 1 -15.25 8.98 16.91
N THR A 2 -16.28 8.15 16.68
CA THR A 2 -16.18 6.67 16.66
C THR A 2 -15.81 6.10 15.29
N GLN A 3 -16.22 6.74 14.20
CA GLN A 3 -15.97 6.29 12.83
C GLN A 3 -14.48 6.17 12.46
N ILE A 4 -13.64 7.06 12.99
CA ILE A 4 -12.19 7.08 12.71
C ILE A 4 -11.52 5.85 13.33
N ARG A 5 -11.96 5.41 14.52
CA ARG A 5 -11.41 4.23 15.19
C ARG A 5 -11.69 2.95 14.39
N ASP A 6 -12.87 2.81 13.79
CA ASP A 6 -13.24 1.67 12.94
C ASP A 6 -12.46 1.64 11.61
N ILE A 7 -12.10 2.82 11.07
CA ILE A 7 -11.23 2.96 9.89
C ILE A 7 -9.79 2.55 10.22
N ILE A 8 -9.30 2.88 11.43
CA ILE A 8 -7.97 2.48 11.91
C ILE A 8 -7.95 1.02 12.39
N LEU A 9 -9.07 0.49 12.88
CA LEU A 9 -9.25 -0.89 13.36
C LEU A 9 -9.45 -1.91 12.23
N PHE A 10 -9.19 -1.55 10.96
CA PHE A 10 -9.06 -2.50 9.85
C PHE A 10 -10.29 -3.39 9.62
N ARG A 11 -11.48 -2.97 10.06
CA ARG A 11 -12.73 -3.78 9.95
C ARG A 11 -13.36 -3.73 8.55
N LYS A 12 -12.97 -2.74 7.74
CA LYS A 12 -13.41 -2.56 6.36
C LYS A 12 -12.15 -2.48 5.51
N MET A 13 -12.01 -3.34 4.50
CA MET A 13 -10.87 -3.37 3.57
C MET A 13 -10.77 -2.04 2.80
N ILE A 14 -10.17 -1.05 3.44
CA ILE A 14 -9.72 0.23 2.86
C ILE A 14 -8.30 0.07 2.32
N ALA A 15 -7.65 -1.08 2.55
CA ALA A 15 -6.30 -1.42 2.08
C ALA A 15 -5.97 -0.90 0.67
N PRO A 16 -6.79 -1.13 -0.39
CA PRO A 16 -6.46 -0.61 -1.72
C PRO A 16 -6.45 0.92 -1.79
N ALA A 17 -7.38 1.60 -1.11
CA ALA A 17 -7.45 3.05 -1.09
C ALA A 17 -6.36 3.68 -0.20
N ALA A 18 -6.05 3.09 0.96
CA ALA A 18 -4.96 3.53 1.81
C ALA A 18 -3.60 3.43 1.10
N LEU A 19 -3.41 2.36 0.32
CA LEU A 19 -2.18 2.16 -0.45
C LEU A 19 -2.05 3.17 -1.59
N GLN A 20 -3.16 3.56 -2.24
CA GLN A 20 -3.16 4.66 -3.22
C GLN A 20 -2.76 6.01 -2.61
N PHE A 21 -3.28 6.31 -1.42
CA PHE A 21 -2.87 7.52 -0.68
C PHE A 21 -1.39 7.48 -0.29
N LEU A 22 -0.90 6.33 0.19
CA LEU A 22 0.50 6.13 0.54
C LEU A 22 1.41 6.28 -0.68
N PHE A 23 0.99 5.79 -1.84
CA PHE A 23 1.72 5.96 -3.10
C PHE A 23 1.88 7.43 -3.45
N TRP A 24 0.80 8.22 -3.45
CA TRP A 24 0.90 9.65 -3.75
C TRP A 24 1.74 10.41 -2.71
N ALA A 25 1.62 10.07 -1.43
CA ALA A 25 2.47 10.61 -0.38
C ALA A 25 3.95 10.27 -0.61
N GLY A 26 4.24 9.03 -0.99
CA GLY A 26 5.60 8.58 -1.30
C GLY A 26 6.18 9.24 -2.57
N VAL A 27 5.37 9.44 -3.61
CA VAL A 27 5.79 10.20 -4.81
C VAL A 27 6.15 11.64 -4.42
N GLY A 28 5.31 12.30 -3.63
CA GLY A 28 5.62 13.62 -3.06
C GLY A 28 6.92 13.63 -2.26
N GLY A 29 7.16 12.57 -1.46
CA GLY A 29 8.41 12.36 -0.73
C GLY A 29 9.63 12.19 -1.64
N CYS A 30 9.51 11.54 -2.80
CA CYS A 30 10.60 11.39 -3.77
C CYS A 30 10.99 12.74 -4.38
N PHE A 31 10.01 13.56 -4.75
CA PHE A 31 10.25 14.92 -5.25
C PHE A 31 10.84 15.83 -4.16
N TYR A 32 10.31 15.76 -2.94
CA TYR A 32 10.82 16.52 -1.82
C TYR A 32 12.25 16.12 -1.45
N GLY A 33 12.56 14.82 -1.42
CA GLY A 33 13.90 14.30 -1.20
C GLY A 33 14.87 14.79 -2.28
N GLY A 34 14.48 14.71 -3.56
CA GLY A 34 15.28 15.26 -4.66
C GLY A 34 15.55 16.75 -4.51
N TYR A 35 14.55 17.54 -4.11
CA TYR A 35 14.69 18.97 -3.86
C TYR A 35 15.68 19.26 -2.71
N VAL A 36 15.59 18.53 -1.60
CA VAL A 36 16.53 18.69 -0.47
C VAL A 36 17.96 18.34 -0.89
N LEU A 37 18.16 17.26 -1.64
CA LEU A 37 19.50 16.88 -2.13
C LEU A 37 20.06 17.93 -3.10
N TRP A 38 19.21 18.57 -3.91
CA TRP A 38 19.61 19.66 -4.79
C TRP A 38 20.07 20.90 -4.00
N VAL A 39 19.35 21.26 -2.93
CA VAL A 39 19.72 22.39 -2.05
C VAL A 39 21.04 22.13 -1.30
N LEU A 40 21.34 20.86 -0.98
CA LEU A 40 22.57 20.45 -0.31
C LEU A 40 23.76 20.23 -1.27
N ASP A 41 23.59 20.53 -2.56
CA ASP A 41 24.59 20.38 -3.63
C ASP A 41 25.16 18.95 -3.74
N VAL A 42 24.32 17.95 -3.47
CA VAL A 42 24.67 16.53 -3.59
C VAL A 42 24.43 16.09 -5.03
N TRP A 43 25.46 15.61 -5.73
CA TRP A 43 25.35 15.09 -7.10
C TRP A 43 24.20 14.09 -7.26
N ALA A 44 23.96 13.26 -6.24
CA ALA A 44 22.97 12.20 -6.26
C ALA A 44 21.49 12.66 -6.20
N TRP A 45 21.20 13.96 -6.33
CA TRP A 45 19.82 14.48 -6.35
C TRP A 45 18.85 13.86 -7.39
N PRO A 46 19.26 13.38 -8.58
CA PRO A 46 18.30 12.82 -9.54
C PRO A 46 17.92 11.37 -9.23
N PHE A 47 18.73 10.64 -8.46
CA PHE A 47 18.43 9.24 -8.09
C PHE A 47 17.09 9.09 -7.35
N PRO A 48 16.77 9.83 -6.27
CA PRO A 48 15.48 9.68 -5.60
C PRO A 48 14.29 10.08 -6.48
N VAL A 49 14.46 10.99 -7.43
CA VAL A 49 13.38 11.44 -8.34
C VAL A 49 13.02 10.37 -9.37
N ILE A 50 14.02 9.62 -9.88
CA ILE A 50 13.80 8.59 -10.90
C ILE A 50 13.56 7.23 -10.24
N LEU A 51 14.46 6.84 -9.33
CA LEU A 51 14.51 5.51 -8.73
C LEU A 51 13.46 5.35 -7.62
N GLY A 52 13.13 6.44 -6.92
CA GLY A 52 12.10 6.46 -5.88
C GLY A 52 10.71 6.05 -6.37
N PRO A 53 10.13 6.69 -7.40
CA PRO A 53 8.82 6.31 -7.94
C PRO A 53 8.79 4.88 -8.49
N ILE A 54 9.89 4.40 -9.08
CA ILE A 54 9.99 3.03 -9.60
C ILE A 54 9.90 2.02 -8.44
N LEU A 55 10.71 2.19 -7.39
CA LEU A 55 10.67 1.33 -6.20
C LEU A 55 9.31 1.39 -5.52
N LEU A 56 8.75 2.59 -5.37
CA LEU A 56 7.45 2.80 -4.76
C LEU A 56 6.34 2.10 -5.56
N ARG A 57 6.41 2.12 -6.90
CA ARG A 57 5.46 1.43 -7.77
C ARG A 57 5.54 -0.08 -7.57
N VAL A 58 6.73 -0.66 -7.61
CA VAL A 58 6.92 -2.11 -7.41
C VAL A 58 6.43 -2.56 -6.03
N ALA A 59 6.77 -1.82 -4.97
CA ALA A 59 6.31 -2.12 -3.62
C ALA A 59 4.79 -2.02 -3.48
N THR A 60 4.18 -0.99 -4.07
CA THR A 60 2.73 -0.78 -4.07
C THR A 60 2.02 -1.90 -4.85
N GLU A 61 2.53 -2.27 -6.02
CA GLU A 61 1.95 -3.33 -6.86
C GLU A 61 1.98 -4.68 -6.13
N PHE A 62 3.12 -5.01 -5.50
CA PHE A 62 3.26 -6.23 -4.71
C PHE A 62 2.29 -6.26 -3.52
N ALA A 63 2.21 -5.18 -2.75
CA ALA A 63 1.29 -5.07 -1.63
C ALA A 63 -0.18 -5.22 -2.07
N LEU A 64 -0.58 -4.56 -3.15
CA LEU A 64 -1.94 -4.61 -3.68
C LEU A 64 -2.31 -6.02 -4.17
N VAL A 65 -1.37 -6.70 -4.83
CA VAL A 65 -1.53 -8.11 -5.26
C VAL A 65 -1.72 -9.03 -4.05
N THR A 66 -0.89 -8.91 -3.00
CA THR A 66 -1.03 -9.72 -1.78
C THR A 66 -2.39 -9.52 -1.11
N PHE A 67 -2.84 -8.27 -0.97
CA PHE A 67 -4.16 -7.99 -0.41
C PHE A 67 -5.30 -8.57 -1.27
N ARG A 68 -5.20 -8.42 -2.59
CA ARG A 68 -6.21 -8.97 -3.51
C ARG A 68 -6.25 -10.50 -3.45
N ILE A 69 -5.11 -11.18 -3.34
CA ILE A 69 -5.05 -12.64 -3.14
C ILE A 69 -5.75 -13.03 -1.84
N HIS A 70 -5.47 -12.32 -0.74
CA HIS A 70 -6.10 -12.57 0.55
C HIS A 70 -7.63 -12.40 0.48
N GLU A 71 -8.13 -11.35 -0.15
CA GLU A 71 -9.56 -11.13 -0.39
C GLU A 71 -10.22 -12.29 -1.15
N GLN A 72 -9.57 -12.74 -2.23
CA GLN A 72 -10.08 -13.85 -3.04
C GLN A 72 -10.11 -15.17 -2.24
N LEU A 73 -9.09 -15.44 -1.43
CA LEU A 73 -9.05 -16.62 -0.55
C LEU A 73 -10.17 -16.58 0.51
N VAL A 74 -10.41 -15.42 1.13
CA VAL A 74 -11.51 -15.24 2.08
C VAL A 74 -12.86 -15.43 1.40
N GLN A 75 -13.01 -14.95 0.17
CA GLN A 75 -14.23 -15.12 -0.62
C GLN A 75 -14.49 -16.60 -0.95
N ILE A 76 -13.46 -17.33 -1.41
CA ILE A 76 -13.56 -18.78 -1.70
C ILE A 76 -13.86 -19.57 -0.42
N SER A 77 -13.17 -19.25 0.69
CA SER A 77 -13.42 -19.84 2.00
C SER A 77 -14.89 -19.69 2.45
N ASN A 78 -15.52 -18.56 2.18
CA ASN A 78 -16.92 -18.32 2.55
C ASN A 78 -17.92 -18.98 1.60
N GLN A 79 -17.51 -19.31 0.37
CA GLN A 79 -18.35 -19.99 -0.62
C GLN A 79 -18.27 -21.52 -0.54
N MET A 80 -17.29 -22.07 0.16
CA MET A 80 -17.26 -23.51 0.43
C MET A 80 -18.33 -23.88 1.47
N PRO A 81 -19.24 -24.83 1.18
CA PRO A 81 -20.15 -25.36 2.18
C PRO A 81 -19.32 -25.97 3.32
N LYS A 82 -19.58 -25.57 4.57
CA LYS A 82 -18.90 -26.11 5.75
C LYS A 82 -18.92 -27.64 5.67
N SER A 83 -17.76 -28.25 5.45
CA SER A 83 -17.63 -29.70 5.53
C SER A 83 -18.19 -30.14 6.89
N PRO A 84 -19.11 -31.12 6.94
CA PRO A 84 -19.70 -31.57 8.18
C PRO A 84 -18.57 -31.98 9.11
N LYS A 85 -18.42 -31.23 10.21
CA LYS A 85 -17.64 -31.70 11.36
C LYS A 85 -18.30 -33.02 11.78
N ASN A 86 -17.67 -34.14 11.44
CA ASN A 86 -17.94 -35.40 12.13
C ASN A 86 -17.60 -35.15 13.60
N GLN A 87 -18.68 -35.06 14.37
CA GLN A 87 -18.73 -35.28 15.80
C GLN A 87 -18.09 -36.62 16.15
#